data_AF-A0A9D8EXG3-F1
#
_entry.id   AF-A0A9D8EXG3-F1
#
_cell.length_a   1.000
_cell.length_b   1.000
_cell.length_c   1.000
_cell.angle_alpha   90.00
_cell.angle_beta   90.00
_cell.angle_gamma   90.00
#
_symmetry.space_group_name_H-M   'P 1'
#
loop_
_entity.id
_entity.type
_entity.pdbx_description
1 polymer ?
#
loop_
_entity_poly.entity_id
_entity_poly.type
_entity_poly.pdbx_seq_one_letter_code
_entity_poly.pdbx_strand_id
1 'polypeptide(L)'
;MIEVDVWVRGRQDATTERLMGVEAEAAEWADEDVKKLLEGMLLALQRTKEPGGEPPSVTLRGFSWIVSPGPKGVLVHIEMQLGTVSAGPFDIEEDRLTDMISRVIGGPKVSTLVH
;
A
#
# COMPACT_ATOMS: atom_id res chain seq x y z
N MET A 1 -6.31 0.28 -13.49
CA MET A 1 -4.95 -0.29 -13.33
C MET A 1 -4.12 0.74 -12.60
N ILE A 2 -3.38 0.33 -11.58
CA ILE A 2 -2.54 1.23 -10.76
C ILE A 2 -1.09 0.81 -10.92
N GLU A 3 -0.20 1.77 -11.10
CA GLU A 3 1.24 1.55 -11.08
C GLU A 3 1.76 1.73 -9.65
N VAL A 4 2.67 0.86 -9.23
CA VAL A 4 3.31 0.91 -7.91
C VAL A 4 4.80 0.77 -8.06
N ASP A 5 5.54 1.59 -7.33
CA ASP A 5 7.00 1.55 -7.31
C ASP A 5 7.47 0.68 -6.15
N VAL A 6 8.19 -0.39 -6.48
CA VAL A 6 8.65 -1.41 -5.54
C VAL A 6 10.16 -1.31 -5.41
N TRP A 7 10.64 -1.15 -4.18
CA TRP A 7 12.05 -1.28 -3.87
C TRP A 7 12.27 -2.44 -2.90
N VAL A 8 13.15 -3.36 -3.28
CA VAL A 8 13.51 -4.52 -2.44
C VAL A 8 14.85 -4.26 -1.78
N ARG A 9 14.92 -4.50 -0.46
CA ARG A 9 16.15 -4.36 0.33
C ARG A 9 17.28 -5.19 -0.28
N GLY A 10 18.43 -4.54 -0.48
CA GLY A 10 19.60 -5.13 -1.10
C GLY A 10 19.66 -4.97 -2.62
N ARG A 11 18.65 -4.36 -3.26
CA ARG A 11 18.72 -3.89 -4.65
C ARG A 11 19.07 -2.41 -4.72
N GLN A 12 19.67 -2.01 -5.83
CA GLN A 12 20.10 -0.63 -6.08
C GLN A 12 19.01 0.20 -6.78
N ASP A 13 17.97 -0.45 -7.29
CA ASP A 13 16.94 0.11 -8.13
C ASP A 13 15.54 -0.25 -7.61
N ALA A 14 14.60 0.66 -7.89
CA ALA A 14 13.17 0.42 -7.74
C ALA A 14 12.60 -0.06 -9.09
N THR A 15 11.58 -0.92 -9.04
CA THR A 15 10.88 -1.44 -10.20
C THR A 15 9.42 -1.02 -10.14
N THR A 16 8.88 -0.54 -11.26
CA THR A 16 7.45 -0.24 -11.38
C THR A 16 6.67 -1.50 -11.75
N GLU A 17 5.69 -1.85 -10.94
CA GLU A 17 4.80 -2.99 -11.12
C GLU A 17 3.36 -2.51 -11.38
N ARG A 18 2.58 -3.31 -12.10
CA ARG A 18 1.19 -2.99 -12.45
C ARG A 18 0.21 -3.84 -11.64
N LEU A 19 -0.63 -3.17 -10.86
CA LEU A 19 -1.73 -3.79 -10.14
C LEU A 19 -3.01 -3.80 -10.98
N MET A 20 -3.60 -4.99 -11.10
CA MET A 20 -4.90 -5.20 -11.74
C MET A 20 -5.98 -5.36 -10.66
N GLY A 21 -7.23 -5.01 -10.99
CA GLY A 21 -8.38 -5.23 -10.12
C GLY A 21 -8.63 -4.16 -9.05
N VAL A 22 -7.82 -3.09 -9.01
CA VAL A 22 -8.09 -1.87 -8.22
C VAL A 22 -8.69 -0.81 -9.14
N GLU A 23 -9.78 -0.19 -8.69
CA GLU A 23 -10.43 0.93 -9.39
C GLU A 23 -9.45 2.09 -9.53
N ALA A 24 -9.40 2.74 -10.70
CA ALA A 24 -8.46 3.84 -10.93
C ALA A 24 -8.96 5.16 -10.35
N GLU A 25 -10.28 5.33 -10.25
CA GLU A 25 -10.90 6.55 -9.72
C GLU A 25 -10.93 6.53 -8.19
N ALA A 26 -9.88 7.06 -7.58
CA ALA A 26 -9.72 7.04 -6.13
C ALA A 26 -10.77 7.88 -5.37
N ALA A 27 -11.35 8.89 -6.04
CA ALA A 27 -12.40 9.70 -5.45
C ALA A 27 -13.64 8.85 -5.09
N GLU A 28 -13.87 7.73 -5.78
CA GLU A 28 -15.03 6.85 -5.58
C GLU A 28 -14.74 5.63 -4.70
N TRP A 29 -13.50 5.46 -4.21
CA TRP A 29 -13.11 4.26 -3.49
C TRP A 29 -13.91 3.99 -2.22
N ALA A 30 -14.17 2.70 -2.00
CA ALA A 30 -14.62 2.12 -0.75
C ALA A 30 -13.49 1.35 -0.05
N ASP A 31 -13.73 0.91 1.19
CA ASP A 31 -12.74 0.15 1.98
C ASP A 31 -12.26 -1.13 1.25
N GLU A 32 -13.12 -1.74 0.43
CA GLU A 32 -12.78 -2.91 -0.39
C GLU A 32 -11.71 -2.59 -1.46
N ASP A 33 -11.73 -1.39 -2.04
CA ASP A 33 -10.74 -0.97 -3.05
C ASP A 33 -9.39 -0.70 -2.40
N VAL A 34 -9.40 -0.08 -1.21
CA VAL A 34 -8.20 0.11 -0.39
C VAL A 34 -7.63 -1.24 0.04
N LYS A 35 -8.47 -2.20 0.43
CA LYS A 35 -8.01 -3.56 0.73
C LYS A 35 -7.30 -4.20 -0.45
N LYS A 36 -7.89 -4.15 -1.66
CA LYS A 36 -7.25 -4.68 -2.87
C LYS A 36 -5.95 -3.97 -3.21
N LEU A 37 -5.88 -2.64 -3.01
CA LEU A 37 -4.65 -1.87 -3.19
C LEU A 37 -3.54 -2.38 -2.26
N LEU A 38 -3.81 -2.47 -0.96
CA LEU A 38 -2.82 -2.90 0.04
C LEU A 38 -2.36 -4.34 -0.21
N GLU A 39 -3.29 -5.26 -0.49
CA GLU A 39 -2.95 -6.65 -0.84
C GLU A 39 -2.10 -6.72 -2.12
N GLY A 40 -2.46 -5.93 -3.13
CA GLY A 40 -1.72 -5.83 -4.38
C GLY A 40 -0.30 -5.30 -4.21
N MET A 41 -0.12 -4.26 -3.40
CA MET A 41 1.20 -3.67 -3.09
C MET A 41 2.11 -4.68 -2.36
N LEU A 42 1.58 -5.39 -1.35
CA LEU A 42 2.32 -6.42 -0.62
C LEU A 42 2.72 -7.59 -1.53
N LEU A 43 1.79 -8.04 -2.38
CA LEU A 43 2.06 -9.06 -3.40
C LEU A 43 3.14 -8.60 -4.40
N ALA A 44 3.11 -7.33 -4.82
CA ALA A 44 4.13 -6.79 -5.73
C ALA A 44 5.51 -6.87 -5.09
N LEU A 45 5.67 -6.45 -3.83
CA LEU A 45 6.93 -6.55 -3.10
C LEU A 45 7.47 -7.98 -3.03
N GLN A 46 6.60 -8.97 -2.77
CA GLN A 46 6.97 -10.38 -2.71
C GLN A 46 7.38 -10.93 -4.08
N ARG A 47 6.59 -10.66 -5.14
CA ARG A 47 6.92 -11.09 -6.51
C ARG A 47 8.22 -10.48 -7.00
N THR A 48 8.47 -9.21 -6.70
CA THR A 48 9.73 -8.56 -7.08
C THR A 48 10.90 -9.23 -6.36
N LYS A 49 10.77 -9.67 -5.10
CA LYS A 49 11.81 -10.42 -4.38
C LYS A 49 12.06 -11.82 -4.96
N GLU A 50 11.00 -12.56 -5.24
CA GLU A 50 11.05 -13.95 -5.74
C GLU A 50 10.23 -14.10 -7.03
N PRO A 51 10.80 -13.73 -8.19
CA PRO A 51 10.11 -13.85 -9.47
C PRO A 51 9.84 -15.32 -9.81
N GLY A 52 8.59 -15.66 -10.11
CA GLY A 52 8.19 -17.01 -10.53
C GLY A 52 7.89 -17.99 -9.38
N GLY A 53 7.98 -17.55 -8.12
CA GLY A 53 7.46 -18.29 -6.98
C GLY A 53 5.93 -18.33 -6.94
N GLU A 54 5.37 -19.27 -6.19
CA GLU A 54 3.92 -19.30 -5.94
C GLU A 54 3.54 -18.04 -5.13
N PRO A 55 2.49 -17.29 -5.51
CA PRO A 55 2.07 -16.10 -4.78
C PRO A 55 1.72 -16.50 -3.34
N PRO A 56 2.44 -16.00 -2.32
CA PRO A 56 2.12 -16.38 -0.96
C PRO A 56 0.77 -15.77 -0.56
N SER A 57 0.12 -16.39 0.42
CA SER A 57 -1.06 -15.79 1.05
C SER A 57 -0.67 -14.45 1.68
N VAL A 58 -1.26 -13.35 1.19
CA VAL A 58 -1.03 -12.03 1.77
C VAL A 58 -1.96 -11.82 2.94
N THR A 59 -1.36 -11.44 4.07
CA THR A 59 -2.09 -10.98 5.25
C THR A 59 -1.78 -9.51 5.45
N LEU A 60 -2.80 -8.70 5.76
CA LEU A 60 -2.62 -7.27 6.04
C LEU A 60 -2.01 -7.03 7.44
N ARG A 61 -0.76 -7.46 7.65
CA ARG A 61 -0.01 -7.31 8.91
C ARG A 61 1.49 -7.26 8.67
N GLY A 62 2.23 -6.79 9.68
CA GLY A 62 3.70 -6.84 9.66
C GLY A 62 4.35 -5.81 8.74
N PHE A 63 3.64 -4.72 8.45
CA PHE A 63 4.14 -3.57 7.71
C PHE A 63 3.78 -2.28 8.46
N SER A 64 4.56 -1.23 8.22
CA SER A 64 4.17 0.15 8.51
C SER A 64 3.65 0.79 7.23
N TRP A 65 2.75 1.77 7.37
CA TRP A 65 2.24 2.53 6.25
C TRP A 65 2.17 4.01 6.60
N ILE A 66 2.25 4.83 5.58
CA ILE A 66 2.00 6.27 5.67
C ILE A 66 1.26 6.74 4.42
N VAL A 67 0.33 7.65 4.65
CA VAL A 67 -0.32 8.43 3.60
C VAL A 67 0.34 9.80 3.61
N SER A 68 0.72 10.32 2.44
CA SER A 68 1.43 11.59 2.34
C SER A 68 0.83 12.48 1.26
N PRO A 69 0.56 13.76 1.54
CA PRO A 69 0.01 14.67 0.55
C PRO A 69 1.10 15.07 -0.45
N GLY A 70 0.71 15.24 -1.71
CA GLY A 70 1.59 15.68 -2.79
C GLY A 70 0.90 16.67 -3.74
N PRO A 71 1.66 17.32 -4.64
CA PRO A 71 1.12 18.36 -5.53
C PRO A 71 0.05 17.88 -6.51
N LYS A 72 -0.09 16.56 -6.71
CA LYS A 72 -0.99 15.93 -7.69
C LYS A 72 -1.97 14.95 -7.04
N GLY A 73 -2.12 15.00 -5.73
CA GLY A 73 -2.87 14.03 -4.94
C GLY A 73 -2.01 13.32 -3.90
N VAL A 74 -2.53 12.23 -3.37
CA VAL A 74 -2.01 11.57 -2.17
C VAL A 74 -1.24 10.30 -2.50
N LEU A 75 -0.11 10.09 -1.85
CA LEU A 75 0.72 8.89 -1.97
C LEU A 75 0.48 7.93 -0.80
N VAL A 76 0.52 6.64 -1.08
CA VAL A 76 0.55 5.59 -0.06
C VAL A 76 1.91 4.90 -0.13
N HIS A 77 2.58 4.81 1.02
CA HIS A 77 3.82 4.06 1.16
C HIS A 77 3.63 2.95 2.19
N ILE A 78 4.04 1.73 1.83
CA ILE A 78 4.13 0.59 2.73
C ILE A 78 5.61 0.23 2.90
N GLU A 79 6.02 -0.02 4.14
CA GLU A 79 7.36 -0.47 4.49
C GLU A 79 7.31 -1.80 5.24
N MET A 80 8.19 -2.71 4.85
CA MET A 80 8.44 -4.00 5.49
C MET A 80 9.95 -4.20 5.65
N GLN A 81 10.34 -5.21 6.44
CA GLN A 81 11.75 -5.63 6.51
C GLN A 81 12.33 -5.96 5.13
N LEU A 82 11.49 -6.49 4.23
CA LEU A 82 11.87 -6.88 2.88
C LEU A 82 12.14 -5.69 1.93
N GLY A 83 11.56 -4.52 2.18
CA GLY A 83 11.61 -3.38 1.27
C GLY A 83 10.40 -2.47 1.41
N THR A 84 10.20 -1.62 0.42
CA THR A 84 9.14 -0.62 0.38
C THR A 84 8.35 -0.71 -0.92
N VAL A 85 7.08 -0.32 -0.87
CA VAL A 85 6.23 -0.21 -2.05
C VAL A 85 5.38 1.05 -1.93
N SER A 86 5.29 1.79 -3.02
CA SER A 86 4.67 3.11 -3.09
C SER A 86 3.64 3.15 -4.20
N ALA A 87 2.51 3.82 -3.97
CA ALA A 87 1.44 3.96 -4.95
C ALA A 87 0.86 5.37 -4.93
N GLY A 88 0.34 5.81 -6.08
CA GLY A 88 -0.23 7.13 -6.29
C GLY A 88 0.65 8.02 -7.18
N PRO A 89 0.34 9.32 -7.26
CA PRO A 89 -0.63 10.04 -6.46
C PRO A 89 -2.09 9.67 -6.81
N PHE A 90 -2.96 9.67 -5.80
CA PHE A 90 -4.39 9.40 -5.90
C PHE A 90 -5.21 10.66 -5.67
N ASP A 91 -6.29 10.83 -6.44
CA ASP A 91 -7.24 11.92 -6.27
C ASP A 91 -8.24 11.60 -5.14
N ILE A 92 -7.76 11.70 -3.91
CA ILE A 92 -8.52 11.46 -2.67
C ILE A 92 -7.89 12.28 -1.56
N GLU A 93 -8.67 12.71 -0.58
CA GLU A 93 -8.13 13.45 0.58
C GLU A 93 -7.25 12.54 1.46
N GLU A 94 -6.18 13.11 2.02
CA GLU A 94 -5.24 12.40 2.90
C GLU A 94 -5.92 11.75 4.10
N ASP A 95 -6.75 12.52 4.80
CA ASP A 95 -7.48 12.05 5.99
C ASP A 95 -8.45 10.92 5.62
N ARG A 96 -9.16 11.06 4.50
CA ARG A 96 -10.10 10.04 4.03
C ARG A 96 -9.38 8.72 3.72
N LEU A 97 -8.27 8.77 2.99
CA LEU A 97 -7.50 7.57 2.67
C LEU A 97 -6.86 6.94 3.93
N THR A 98 -6.38 7.76 4.85
CA THR A 98 -5.85 7.34 6.15
C THR A 98 -6.92 6.59 6.97
N ASP A 99 -8.14 7.12 7.01
CA ASP A 99 -9.26 6.49 7.71
C ASP A 99 -9.66 5.16 7.07
N MET A 100 -9.72 5.10 5.74
CA MET A 100 -10.02 3.86 5.00
C MET A 100 -8.97 2.78 5.26
N ILE A 101 -7.67 3.12 5.15
CA ILE A 101 -6.58 2.18 5.44
C ILE A 101 -6.69 1.70 6.89
N SER A 102 -6.94 2.61 7.83
CA SER A 102 -7.12 2.27 9.24
C SER A 102 -8.25 1.27 9.45
N ARG A 103 -9.42 1.45 8.85
CA ARG A 103 -10.52 0.47 8.95
C ARG A 103 -10.15 -0.89 8.36
N VAL A 104 -9.50 -0.90 7.19
CA VAL A 104 -9.12 -2.12 6.46
C VAL A 104 -8.11 -2.98 7.23
N ILE A 105 -7.11 -2.37 7.86
CA ILE A 105 -6.07 -3.10 8.63
C ILE A 105 -6.55 -3.50 10.04
N GLY A 106 -7.79 -3.19 10.42
CA GLY A 106 -8.37 -3.49 11.73
C GLY A 106 -8.13 -2.41 12.80
N GLY A 107 -7.71 -1.21 12.39
CA GLY A 107 -7.51 -0.01 13.21
C GLY A 107 -6.30 -0.10 14.14
N PRO A 108 -5.76 1.03 14.62
CA PRO A 108 -4.94 0.99 15.81
C PRO A 108 -5.79 0.44 16.96
N LYS A 109 -5.26 -0.55 17.71
CA LYS A 109 -5.63 -0.63 19.13
C LYS A 109 -5.17 0.71 19.70
N VAL A 110 -6.11 1.55 20.12
CA VAL A 110 -5.80 2.79 20.85
C VAL A 110 -4.84 2.41 21.98
N SER A 111 -3.55 2.74 21.81
CA SER A 111 -2.61 2.69 22.91
C SER A 111 -2.91 3.93 23.71
N THR A 112 -3.70 3.78 24.78
CA THR A 112 -3.84 4.80 25.80
C THR A 112 -2.49 4.96 26.48
N LEU A 113 -1.60 5.75 25.89
CA LEU A 113 -0.46 6.33 26.61
C LEU A 113 -1.05 7.31 27.62
N VAL A 114 -1.27 6.81 28.84
CA VAL A 114 -1.40 7.65 30.03
C VAL A 114 -0.10 8.44 30.19
N HIS A 115 -0.24 9.77 30.26
CA HIS A 115 0.84 10.73 30.54
C HIS A 115 1.57 10.40 31.85
#